data_AF-A0A1E3VS86-F1
#
_entry.id   AF-A0A1E3VS86-F1
#
_cell.length_a   1.000
_cell.length_b   1.000
_cell.length_c   1.000
_cell.angle_alpha   90.00
_cell.angle_beta   90.00
_cell.angle_gamma   90.00
#
_symmetry.space_group_name_H-M   'P 1'
#
loop_
_entity.id
_entity.type
_entity.pdbx_description
1 polymer ?
#
loop_
_entity_poly.entity_id
_entity_poly.type
_entity_poly.pdbx_seq_one_letter_code
_entity_poly.pdbx_strand_id
1 'polypeptide(L)'
;MRGLQDIDTVLSKLAWLRAEHIWPNGLRYLWTDAFGVVLLASLYEATKDQRYLDEALWVVSEVKRVLGRKRGIRIGEEPDRDGQYFHYLAMWLYALHVLGRFDPKFREEGVALARDIHGPFVIPGRGVVWKMQEDLSGPYPGYGFGALDAFDGYVSYRLLDETALAPEIAEMKTIIDQIAGELAITQDLGLGMMLWMTQFFPDEDWAVIQRRRSLDMLDRVWMQEGYFAREPYLPHVRIAFANYGVSVGLQAVVAMPDRVDALNAYFDRYRSGDEYDRAAITHVMACNSHFPGLLLR
;
A
#
# COMPACT_ATOMS: atom_id res chain seq x y z
N MET A 1 -8.04 -19.60 -8.01
CA MET A 1 -7.72 -18.15 -8.04
C MET A 1 -7.28 -17.77 -6.64
N ARG A 2 -6.22 -16.98 -6.48
CA ARG A 2 -5.77 -16.53 -5.15
C ARG A 2 -6.58 -15.28 -4.81
N GLY A 3 -7.22 -15.24 -3.64
CA GLY A 3 -8.03 -14.11 -3.17
C GLY A 3 -9.48 -14.05 -3.68
N LEU A 4 -10.27 -13.19 -3.05
CA LEU A 4 -11.65 -12.87 -3.39
C LEU A 4 -11.73 -12.30 -4.82
N GLN A 5 -12.89 -12.50 -5.46
CA GLN A 5 -13.15 -12.08 -6.85
C GLN A 5 -14.53 -11.42 -6.97
N ASP A 6 -14.87 -10.59 -5.98
CA ASP A 6 -16.19 -9.96 -5.88
C ASP A 6 -16.23 -8.65 -6.69
N ILE A 7 -16.17 -8.81 -8.01
CA ILE A 7 -16.14 -7.70 -8.97
C ILE A 7 -17.44 -6.88 -8.90
N ASP A 8 -18.61 -7.51 -8.75
CA ASP A 8 -19.89 -6.80 -8.74
C ASP A 8 -20.01 -5.84 -7.55
N THR A 9 -19.57 -6.25 -6.35
CA THR A 9 -19.50 -5.36 -5.18
C THR A 9 -18.54 -4.19 -5.43
N VAL A 10 -17.38 -4.46 -6.02
CA VAL A 10 -16.37 -3.44 -6.36
C VAL A 10 -16.92 -2.42 -7.35
N LEU A 11 -17.58 -2.88 -8.42
CA LEU A 11 -18.17 -2.00 -9.42
C LEU A 11 -19.27 -1.12 -8.83
N SER A 12 -20.11 -1.71 -7.97
CA SER A 12 -21.16 -0.98 -7.26
C SER A 12 -20.57 0.09 -6.33
N LYS A 13 -19.50 -0.24 -5.60
CA LYS A 13 -18.81 0.70 -4.70
C LYS A 13 -18.15 1.84 -5.48
N LEU A 14 -17.43 1.54 -6.57
CA LEU A 14 -16.81 2.56 -7.42
C LEU A 14 -17.84 3.47 -8.07
N ALA A 15 -18.99 2.94 -8.49
CA ALA A 15 -20.09 3.77 -9.01
C ALA A 15 -20.59 4.77 -7.97
N TRP A 16 -20.78 4.32 -6.72
CA TRP A 16 -21.15 5.19 -5.60
C TRP A 16 -20.07 6.25 -5.31
N LEU A 17 -18.80 5.85 -5.25
CA LEU A 17 -17.68 6.79 -5.02
C LEU A 17 -17.62 7.91 -6.05
N ARG A 18 -17.86 7.57 -7.33
CA ARG A 18 -17.92 8.56 -8.42
C ARG A 18 -19.11 9.49 -8.29
N ALA A 19 -20.30 8.95 -8.01
CA ALA A 19 -21.52 9.74 -7.83
C ALA A 19 -21.43 10.73 -6.67
N GLU A 20 -20.79 10.30 -5.58
CA GLU A 20 -20.56 11.12 -4.38
C GLU A 20 -19.33 12.03 -4.47
N HIS A 21 -18.63 12.04 -5.60
CA HIS A 21 -17.41 12.82 -5.82
C HIS A 21 -16.30 12.55 -4.78
N ILE A 22 -16.24 11.32 -4.24
CA ILE A 22 -15.25 10.91 -3.24
C ILE A 22 -13.95 10.48 -3.93
N TRP A 23 -14.05 9.59 -4.91
CA TRP A 23 -12.91 9.11 -5.70
C TRP A 23 -13.39 8.63 -7.09
N PRO A 24 -12.64 8.89 -8.17
CA PRO A 24 -11.36 9.57 -8.21
C PRO A 24 -11.48 11.10 -8.38
N ASN A 25 -12.68 11.67 -8.19
CA ASN A 25 -12.95 13.10 -8.36
C ASN A 25 -12.76 13.96 -7.09
N GLY A 26 -12.45 13.35 -5.94
CA GLY A 26 -12.13 14.06 -4.70
C GLY A 26 -10.65 14.42 -4.57
N LEU A 27 -10.27 14.99 -3.42
CA LEU A 27 -8.90 15.38 -3.13
C LEU A 27 -7.90 14.21 -3.26
N ARG A 28 -6.78 14.47 -3.92
CA ARG A 28 -5.70 13.50 -4.15
C ARG A 28 -5.02 13.14 -2.83
N TYR A 29 -4.75 11.86 -2.69
CA TYR A 29 -4.07 11.30 -1.54
C TYR A 29 -3.28 10.09 -2.01
N LEU A 30 -1.95 10.20 -1.99
CA LEU A 30 -1.06 9.31 -2.75
C LEU A 30 -1.27 7.83 -2.43
N TRP A 31 -1.49 7.49 -1.17
CA TRP A 31 -1.79 6.10 -0.77
C TRP A 31 -3.08 5.58 -1.41
N THR A 32 -4.18 6.34 -1.30
CA THR A 32 -5.46 6.00 -1.94
C THR A 32 -5.30 5.85 -3.45
N ASP A 33 -4.59 6.79 -4.08
CA ASP A 33 -4.44 6.81 -5.53
C ASP A 33 -3.56 5.65 -6.03
N ALA A 34 -2.51 5.27 -5.29
CA ALA A 34 -1.69 4.11 -5.63
C ALA A 34 -2.52 2.81 -5.63
N PHE A 35 -3.28 2.56 -4.56
CA PHE A 35 -4.20 1.40 -4.49
C PHE A 35 -5.32 1.48 -5.53
N GLY A 36 -5.83 2.68 -5.81
CA GLY A 36 -6.86 2.90 -6.81
C GLY A 36 -6.38 2.61 -8.24
N VAL A 37 -5.16 3.01 -8.58
CA VAL A 37 -4.53 2.70 -9.89
C VAL A 37 -4.37 1.18 -10.05
N VAL A 38 -3.87 0.48 -9.02
CA VAL A 38 -3.73 -0.99 -9.07
C VAL A 38 -5.09 -1.67 -9.21
N LEU A 39 -6.11 -1.20 -8.49
CA LEU A 39 -7.49 -1.70 -8.60
C LEU A 39 -8.05 -1.54 -10.02
N LEU A 40 -7.91 -0.35 -10.61
CA LEU A 40 -8.39 -0.08 -11.97
C LEU A 40 -7.66 -0.93 -13.02
N ALA A 41 -6.34 -1.05 -12.90
CA ALA A 41 -5.55 -1.96 -13.74
C ALA A 41 -6.01 -3.43 -13.59
N SER A 42 -6.39 -3.84 -12.38
CA SER A 42 -6.92 -5.17 -12.10
C SER A 42 -8.28 -5.40 -12.75
N LEU A 43 -9.17 -4.39 -12.68
CA LEU A 43 -10.48 -4.44 -13.32
C LEU A 43 -10.34 -4.52 -14.84
N TYR A 44 -9.43 -3.74 -15.43
CA TYR A 44 -9.08 -3.88 -16.84
C TYR A 44 -8.60 -5.29 -17.17
N GLU A 45 -7.70 -5.88 -16.37
CA GLU A 45 -7.20 -7.22 -16.63
C GLU A 45 -8.32 -8.28 -16.61
N ALA A 46 -9.24 -8.18 -15.65
CA ALA A 46 -10.34 -9.13 -15.47
C ALA A 46 -11.47 -8.97 -16.50
N THR A 47 -11.82 -7.73 -16.86
CA THR A 47 -13.00 -7.43 -17.70
C THR A 47 -12.66 -7.14 -19.15
N LYS A 48 -11.42 -6.74 -19.44
CA LYS A 48 -10.96 -6.17 -20.72
C LYS A 48 -11.70 -4.89 -21.14
N ASP A 49 -12.38 -4.24 -20.21
CA ASP A 49 -13.02 -2.95 -20.47
C ASP A 49 -11.99 -1.82 -20.38
N GLN A 50 -11.68 -1.24 -21.54
CA GLN A 50 -10.66 -0.20 -21.71
C GLN A 50 -10.86 1.02 -20.81
N ARG A 51 -12.12 1.30 -20.40
CA ARG A 51 -12.44 2.45 -19.55
C ARG A 51 -11.69 2.44 -18.22
N TYR A 52 -11.42 1.26 -17.65
CA TYR A 52 -10.67 1.16 -16.39
C TYR A 52 -9.19 1.48 -16.57
N LEU A 53 -8.58 1.04 -17.67
CA LEU A 53 -7.19 1.40 -17.96
C LEU A 53 -7.09 2.90 -18.21
N ASP A 54 -8.00 3.47 -19.02
CA ASP A 54 -8.02 4.91 -19.30
C ASP A 54 -8.19 5.75 -18.02
N GLU A 55 -9.06 5.32 -17.10
CA GLU A 55 -9.23 5.96 -15.78
C GLU A 55 -7.98 5.83 -14.91
N ALA A 56 -7.29 4.68 -14.93
CA ALA A 56 -6.02 4.52 -14.20
C ALA A 56 -4.95 5.50 -14.71
N LEU A 57 -4.84 5.64 -16.04
CA LEU A 57 -3.92 6.60 -16.67
C LEU A 57 -4.30 8.05 -16.33
N TRP A 58 -5.59 8.35 -16.28
CA TRP A 58 -6.09 9.65 -15.86
C TRP A 58 -5.70 9.95 -14.40
N VAL A 59 -5.89 9.01 -13.47
CA VAL A 59 -5.47 9.16 -12.06
C VAL A 59 -3.96 9.43 -11.97
N VAL A 60 -3.13 8.72 -12.73
CA VAL A 60 -1.68 9.00 -12.80
C VAL A 60 -1.38 10.41 -13.25
N SER A 61 -2.09 10.91 -14.27
CA SER A 61 -1.92 12.27 -14.75
C SER A 61 -2.30 13.32 -13.68
N GLU A 62 -3.36 13.07 -12.92
CA GLU A 62 -3.81 13.96 -11.85
C GLU A 62 -2.87 13.94 -10.63
N VAL A 63 -2.37 12.77 -10.23
CA VAL A 63 -1.34 12.68 -9.17
C VAL A 63 -0.10 13.47 -9.57
N LYS A 64 0.38 13.32 -10.82
CA LYS A 64 1.52 14.11 -11.32
C LYS A 64 1.24 15.61 -11.31
N ARG A 65 0.04 16.02 -11.75
CA ARG A 65 -0.35 17.45 -11.82
C ARG A 65 -0.47 18.10 -10.44
N VAL A 66 -1.05 17.37 -9.48
CA VAL A 66 -1.46 17.93 -8.18
C VAL A 66 -0.42 17.68 -7.09
N LEU A 67 0.04 16.43 -6.98
CA LEU A 67 0.94 15.99 -5.92
C LEU A 67 2.41 15.95 -6.38
N GLY A 68 2.68 15.97 -7.68
CA GLY A 68 4.03 15.95 -8.23
C GLY A 68 4.89 17.08 -7.69
N ARG A 69 6.15 16.77 -7.36
CA ARG A 69 7.17 17.73 -6.98
C ARG A 69 8.35 17.62 -7.93
N LYS A 70 9.30 18.56 -7.84
CA LYS A 70 10.53 18.51 -8.66
C LYS A 70 11.24 17.15 -8.51
N ARG A 71 11.22 16.60 -7.29
CA ARG A 71 11.61 15.24 -6.96
C ARG A 71 10.55 14.65 -6.05
N GLY A 72 10.06 13.47 -6.37
CA GLY A 72 9.07 12.80 -5.53
C GLY A 72 7.64 13.34 -5.67
N ILE A 73 6.78 12.93 -4.74
CA ILE A 73 5.32 13.16 -4.78
C ILE A 73 4.85 13.47 -3.36
N ARG A 74 4.07 14.54 -3.19
CA ARG A 74 3.48 14.95 -1.91
C ARG A 74 2.49 13.90 -1.40
N ILE A 75 2.33 13.82 -0.09
CA ILE A 75 1.39 12.92 0.60
C ILE A 75 -0.06 13.13 0.11
N GLY A 76 -0.58 14.36 0.10
CA GLY A 76 -1.95 14.65 -0.35
C GLY A 76 -2.26 16.14 -0.48
N GLU A 77 -3.46 16.49 -0.93
CA GLU A 77 -3.84 17.90 -1.12
C GLU A 77 -4.13 18.66 0.19
N GLU A 78 -4.74 17.97 1.16
CA GLU A 78 -5.14 18.56 2.44
C GLU A 78 -3.97 19.26 3.15
N PRO A 79 -4.21 20.34 3.91
CA PRO A 79 -3.14 21.14 4.52
C PRO A 79 -2.17 20.34 5.40
N ASP A 80 -2.65 19.33 6.12
CA ASP A 80 -1.89 18.46 7.01
C ASP A 80 -1.20 17.28 6.29
N ARG A 81 -1.43 17.13 4.98
CA ARG A 81 -0.84 16.10 4.12
C ARG A 81 0.34 16.66 3.32
N ASP A 82 1.11 17.52 3.96
CA ASP A 82 2.37 18.06 3.45
C ASP A 82 3.52 17.05 3.58
N GLY A 83 4.62 17.32 2.86
CA GLY A 83 5.80 16.46 2.84
C GLY A 83 5.60 15.21 1.98
N GLN A 84 6.53 14.26 2.14
CA GLN A 84 6.56 13.01 1.40
C GLN A 84 6.77 11.83 2.35
N TYR A 85 5.92 10.79 2.27
CA TYR A 85 6.12 9.53 2.99
C TYR A 85 6.79 8.51 2.09
N PHE A 86 7.83 7.83 2.59
CA PHE A 86 8.56 6.86 1.77
C PHE A 86 7.68 5.66 1.38
N HIS A 87 7.00 5.05 2.34
CA HIS A 87 6.08 3.93 2.06
C HIS A 87 4.96 4.29 1.08
N TYR A 88 4.52 5.57 1.00
CA TYR A 88 3.54 5.99 -0.01
C TYR A 88 4.14 6.05 -1.40
N LEU A 89 5.37 6.55 -1.49
CA LEU A 89 6.14 6.53 -2.74
C LEU A 89 6.41 5.09 -3.16
N ALA A 90 6.74 4.18 -2.25
CA ALA A 90 6.96 2.77 -2.55
C ALA A 90 5.68 2.08 -3.08
N MET A 91 4.51 2.33 -2.49
CA MET A 91 3.25 1.83 -3.03
C MET A 91 2.93 2.43 -4.41
N TRP A 92 3.28 3.70 -4.64
CA TRP A 92 3.17 4.33 -5.95
C TRP A 92 4.10 3.70 -6.99
N LEU A 93 5.35 3.40 -6.61
CA LEU A 93 6.31 2.68 -7.45
C LEU A 93 5.78 1.29 -7.83
N TYR A 94 5.12 0.59 -6.91
CA TYR A 94 4.41 -0.65 -7.23
C TYR A 94 3.27 -0.43 -8.23
N ALA A 95 2.47 0.63 -8.08
CA ALA A 95 1.42 0.96 -9.05
C ALA A 95 1.99 1.24 -10.46
N LEU A 96 3.13 1.92 -10.55
CA LEU A 96 3.85 2.13 -11.81
C LEU A 96 4.40 0.83 -12.41
N HIS A 97 4.94 -0.07 -11.58
CA HIS A 97 5.31 -1.42 -12.01
C HIS A 97 4.12 -2.16 -12.63
N VAL A 98 2.95 -2.12 -11.97
CA VAL A 98 1.72 -2.75 -12.47
C VAL A 98 1.32 -2.17 -13.83
N LEU A 99 1.34 -0.85 -13.98
CA LEU A 99 1.03 -0.19 -15.26
C LEU A 99 2.09 -0.49 -16.34
N GLY A 100 3.33 -0.74 -15.95
CA GLY A 100 4.43 -1.15 -16.83
C GLY A 100 4.14 -2.43 -17.63
N ARG A 101 3.18 -3.25 -17.16
CA ARG A 101 2.69 -4.44 -17.88
C ARG A 101 1.89 -4.09 -19.14
N PHE A 102 1.32 -2.88 -19.19
CA PHE A 102 0.50 -2.39 -20.30
C PHE A 102 1.22 -1.32 -21.13
N ASP A 103 2.09 -0.52 -20.50
CA ASP A 103 2.90 0.48 -21.17
C ASP A 103 4.28 0.59 -20.48
N PRO A 104 5.37 0.14 -21.13
CA PRO A 104 6.72 0.13 -20.55
C PRO A 104 7.21 1.47 -19.99
N LYS A 105 6.66 2.61 -20.46
CA LYS A 105 7.06 3.94 -19.97
C LYS A 105 6.87 4.10 -18.46
N PHE A 106 5.87 3.43 -17.88
CA PHE A 106 5.62 3.55 -16.43
C PHE A 106 6.70 2.87 -15.59
N ARG A 107 7.32 1.80 -16.11
CA ARG A 107 8.51 1.20 -15.49
C ARG A 107 9.68 2.19 -15.52
N GLU A 108 9.91 2.84 -16.65
CA GLU A 108 10.97 3.85 -16.81
C GLU A 108 10.76 5.05 -15.87
N GLU A 109 9.54 5.57 -15.79
CA GLU A 109 9.17 6.63 -14.85
C GLU A 109 9.34 6.20 -13.39
N GLY A 110 8.99 4.95 -13.05
CA GLY A 110 9.19 4.39 -11.73
C GLY A 110 10.67 4.30 -11.35
N VAL A 111 11.53 3.84 -12.26
CA VAL A 111 12.99 3.81 -12.05
C VAL A 111 13.55 5.21 -11.85
N ALA A 112 13.12 6.19 -12.65
CA ALA A 112 13.54 7.58 -12.48
C ALA A 112 13.11 8.15 -11.11
N LEU A 113 11.86 7.91 -10.72
CA LEU A 113 11.34 8.34 -9.43
C LEU A 113 12.09 7.69 -8.25
N ALA A 114 12.36 6.39 -8.33
CA ALA A 114 13.12 5.66 -7.30
C ALA A 114 14.50 6.29 -7.08
N ARG A 115 15.22 6.63 -8.16
CA ARG A 115 16.53 7.30 -8.08
C ARG A 115 16.46 8.69 -7.46
N ASP A 116 15.42 9.45 -7.75
CA ASP A 116 15.24 10.79 -7.20
C ASP A 116 14.97 10.80 -5.68
N ILE A 117 14.30 9.76 -5.18
CA ILE A 117 13.87 9.69 -3.77
C ILE A 117 14.81 8.85 -2.90
N HIS A 118 15.57 7.89 -3.45
CA HIS A 118 16.40 6.99 -2.63
C HIS A 118 17.41 7.74 -1.77
N GLY A 119 18.29 8.54 -2.39
CA GLY A 119 19.35 9.25 -1.68
C GLY A 119 18.86 10.19 -0.57
N PRO A 120 17.79 10.97 -0.76
CA PRO A 120 17.23 11.80 0.31
C PRO A 120 16.64 11.03 1.49
N PHE A 121 16.03 9.87 1.24
CA PHE A 121 15.30 9.12 2.25
C PHE A 121 16.17 8.09 3.00
N VAL A 122 17.15 7.50 2.32
CA VAL A 122 17.94 6.39 2.85
C VAL A 122 19.20 6.91 3.53
N ILE A 123 19.41 6.45 4.77
CA ILE A 123 20.68 6.60 5.48
C ILE A 123 21.35 5.22 5.47
N PRO A 124 22.40 5.02 4.64
CA PRO A 124 23.02 3.70 4.44
C PRO A 124 23.40 3.03 5.76
N GLY A 125 22.99 1.77 5.91
CA GLY A 125 23.26 0.96 7.11
C GLY A 125 22.58 1.44 8.40
N ARG A 126 21.62 2.38 8.32
CA ARG A 126 20.87 2.88 9.50
C ARG A 126 19.36 2.75 9.35
N GLY A 127 18.81 3.10 8.20
CA GLY A 127 17.36 3.07 8.01
C GLY A 127 16.87 4.02 6.92
N VAL A 128 15.56 4.03 6.74
CA VAL A 128 14.85 4.91 5.80
C VAL A 128 14.03 5.91 6.60
N VAL A 129 14.27 7.21 6.40
CA VAL A 129 13.52 8.27 7.09
C VAL A 129 12.08 8.24 6.61
N TRP A 130 11.10 7.95 7.48
CA TRP A 130 9.73 7.73 7.00
C TRP A 130 9.03 8.96 6.41
N LYS A 131 9.38 10.20 6.81
CA LYS A 131 8.80 11.46 6.29
C LYS A 131 9.88 12.51 5.96
N MET A 132 9.81 13.05 4.75
CA MET A 132 10.67 14.15 4.27
C MET A 132 9.85 15.41 3.98
N GLN A 133 10.52 16.56 3.94
CA GLN A 133 9.94 17.80 3.39
C GLN A 133 9.61 17.66 1.90
N GLU A 134 8.71 18.49 1.37
CA GLU A 134 8.22 18.35 -0.02
C GLU A 134 9.30 18.50 -1.10
N ASP A 135 10.35 19.26 -0.84
CA ASP A 135 11.47 19.47 -1.75
C ASP A 135 12.62 18.46 -1.54
N LEU A 136 12.46 17.56 -0.56
CA LEU A 136 13.47 16.61 -0.10
C LEU A 136 14.76 17.29 0.39
N SER A 137 14.67 18.51 0.95
CA SER A 137 15.82 19.23 1.54
C SER A 137 16.27 18.61 2.87
N GLY A 138 15.39 17.89 3.57
CA GLY A 138 15.73 17.15 4.77
C GLY A 138 14.54 16.45 5.42
N PRO A 139 14.79 15.70 6.52
CA PRO A 139 13.75 15.04 7.30
C PRO A 139 12.69 16.03 7.76
N TYR A 140 11.44 15.58 7.79
CA TYR A 140 10.37 16.37 8.38
C TYR A 140 10.56 16.41 9.92
N PRO A 141 10.41 17.57 10.59
CA PRO A 141 10.66 17.67 12.04
C PRO A 141 9.80 16.71 12.88
N GLY A 142 10.44 15.96 13.78
CA GLY A 142 9.76 15.00 14.67
C GLY A 142 9.64 13.57 14.12
N TYR A 143 10.21 13.30 12.94
CA TYR A 143 10.11 12.02 12.24
C TYR A 143 11.48 11.30 12.24
N GLY A 144 11.47 9.99 12.53
CA GLY A 144 12.67 9.13 12.58
C GLY A 144 12.74 8.13 11.42
N PHE A 145 13.27 6.93 11.70
CA PHE A 145 13.26 5.84 10.72
C PHE A 145 11.94 5.08 10.74
N GLY A 146 11.45 4.76 9.56
CA GLY A 146 10.30 3.90 9.38
C GLY A 146 10.65 2.43 9.58
N ALA A 147 9.76 1.70 10.24
CA ALA A 147 10.00 0.29 10.58
C ALA A 147 9.90 -0.64 9.36
N LEU A 148 9.05 -0.31 8.40
CA LEU A 148 8.78 -1.12 7.20
C LEU A 148 9.39 -0.53 5.93
N ASP A 149 9.75 0.75 5.95
CA ASP A 149 10.09 1.52 4.75
C ASP A 149 11.29 0.93 3.97
N ALA A 150 12.24 0.25 4.64
CA ALA A 150 13.30 -0.49 3.94
C ALA A 150 12.77 -1.70 3.13
N PHE A 151 11.78 -2.41 3.66
CA PHE A 151 11.09 -3.51 2.98
C PHE A 151 10.24 -2.99 1.82
N ASP A 152 9.49 -1.91 2.05
CA ASP A 152 8.68 -1.28 1.00
C ASP A 152 9.55 -0.87 -0.20
N GLY A 153 10.71 -0.26 0.07
CA GLY A 153 11.70 0.11 -0.94
C GLY A 153 12.31 -1.12 -1.63
N TYR A 154 12.78 -2.09 -0.87
CA TYR A 154 13.36 -3.33 -1.42
C TYR A 154 12.41 -4.03 -2.39
N VAL A 155 11.16 -4.23 -1.98
CA VAL A 155 10.15 -4.92 -2.80
C VAL A 155 9.82 -4.10 -4.04
N SER A 156 9.47 -2.82 -3.88
CA SER A 156 9.07 -1.98 -5.02
C SER A 156 10.20 -1.79 -6.03
N TYR A 157 11.46 -1.63 -5.60
CA TYR A 157 12.61 -1.48 -6.49
C TYR A 157 12.89 -2.75 -7.29
N ARG A 158 12.85 -3.93 -6.65
CA ARG A 158 13.06 -5.20 -7.33
C ARG A 158 11.98 -5.49 -8.37
N LEU A 159 10.72 -5.21 -8.02
CA LEU A 159 9.60 -5.38 -8.95
C LEU A 159 9.73 -4.39 -10.13
N LEU A 160 10.15 -3.15 -9.87
CA LEU A 160 10.39 -2.18 -10.92
C LEU A 160 11.50 -2.60 -11.87
N ASP A 161 12.74 -2.73 -11.40
CA ASP A 161 13.88 -3.14 -12.24
C ASP A 161 15.12 -3.53 -11.41
N GLU A 162 15.40 -4.83 -11.28
CA GLU A 162 16.54 -5.31 -10.50
C GLU A 162 17.91 -4.86 -11.03
N THR A 163 18.04 -4.65 -12.34
CA THR A 163 19.33 -4.27 -12.94
C THR A 163 19.55 -2.77 -12.82
N ALA A 164 18.53 -1.97 -13.13
CA ALA A 164 18.65 -0.52 -13.12
C ALA A 164 18.73 0.10 -11.72
N LEU A 165 18.20 -0.61 -10.70
CA LEU A 165 18.18 -0.18 -9.30
C LEU A 165 19.06 -1.07 -8.39
N ALA A 166 20.01 -1.81 -8.97
CA ALA A 166 20.85 -2.75 -8.21
C ALA A 166 21.55 -2.11 -6.99
N PRO A 167 22.12 -0.88 -7.07
CA PRO A 167 22.71 -0.22 -5.91
C PRO A 167 21.69 0.08 -4.79
N GLU A 168 20.53 0.64 -5.16
CA GLU A 168 19.46 1.00 -4.24
C GLU A 168 18.89 -0.24 -3.53
N ILE A 169 18.69 -1.33 -4.29
CA ILE A 169 18.23 -2.63 -3.77
C ILE A 169 19.24 -3.19 -2.75
N ALA A 170 20.54 -3.10 -3.04
CA ALA A 170 21.58 -3.60 -2.13
C ALA A 170 21.63 -2.82 -0.80
N GLU A 171 21.42 -1.50 -0.83
CA GLU A 171 21.34 -0.69 0.38
C GLU A 171 20.10 -1.03 1.22
N MET A 172 18.94 -1.18 0.58
CA MET A 172 17.72 -1.62 1.28
C MET A 172 17.90 -3.00 1.91
N LYS A 173 18.51 -3.95 1.17
CA LYS A 173 18.79 -5.29 1.67
C LYS A 173 19.71 -5.28 2.88
N THR A 174 20.74 -4.43 2.86
CA THR A 174 21.67 -4.27 4.00
C THR A 174 20.92 -3.83 5.26
N ILE A 175 19.98 -2.89 5.15
CA ILE A 175 19.16 -2.44 6.28
C ILE A 175 18.24 -3.57 6.75
N ILE A 176 17.57 -4.26 5.82
CA ILE A 176 16.69 -5.41 6.14
C ILE A 176 17.44 -6.48 6.92
N ASP A 177 18.64 -6.86 6.47
CA ASP A 177 19.43 -7.92 7.10
C ASP A 177 19.85 -7.59 8.53
N GLN A 178 19.94 -6.30 8.86
CA GLN A 178 20.23 -5.84 10.23
C GLN A 178 18.99 -5.88 11.13
N ILE A 179 17.80 -5.57 10.60
CA ILE A 179 16.60 -5.34 11.43
C ILE A 179 15.60 -6.50 11.41
N ALA A 180 15.56 -7.32 10.35
CA ALA A 180 14.51 -8.31 10.14
C ALA A 180 14.39 -9.35 11.26
N GLY A 181 15.53 -9.71 11.87
CA GLY A 181 15.60 -10.67 12.97
C GLY A 181 14.96 -10.16 14.26
N GLU A 182 14.97 -8.86 14.51
CA GLU A 182 14.49 -8.24 15.76
C GLU A 182 13.19 -7.46 15.58
N LEU A 183 12.85 -7.09 14.35
CA LEU A 183 11.64 -6.34 14.04
C LEU A 183 10.38 -7.06 14.54
N ALA A 184 9.64 -6.36 15.39
CA ALA A 184 8.33 -6.75 15.90
C ALA A 184 7.29 -5.73 15.41
N ILE A 185 6.33 -6.22 14.62
CA ILE A 185 5.21 -5.43 14.13
C ILE A 185 3.98 -5.85 14.95
N THR A 186 3.27 -4.89 15.51
CA THR A 186 2.09 -5.13 16.34
C THR A 186 0.83 -4.45 15.80
N GLN A 187 1.01 -3.42 14.96
CA GLN A 187 -0.08 -2.66 14.38
C GLN A 187 -0.74 -3.37 13.20
N ASP A 188 -2.08 -3.39 13.17
CA ASP A 188 -2.92 -3.98 12.12
C ASP A 188 -2.44 -3.70 10.67
N LEU A 189 -2.43 -2.45 10.20
CA LEU A 189 -2.06 -2.13 8.81
C LEU A 189 -0.62 -2.57 8.50
N GLY A 190 0.31 -2.35 9.42
CA GLY A 190 1.70 -2.78 9.25
C GLY A 190 1.82 -4.30 9.10
N LEU A 191 1.05 -5.08 9.87
CA LEU A 191 0.99 -6.53 9.75
C LEU A 191 0.48 -6.96 8.37
N GLY A 192 -0.60 -6.33 7.90
CA GLY A 192 -1.17 -6.57 6.56
C GLY A 192 -0.19 -6.26 5.43
N MET A 193 0.44 -5.09 5.47
CA MET A 193 1.41 -4.68 4.45
C MET A 193 2.67 -5.54 4.45
N MET A 194 3.16 -5.94 5.63
CA MET A 194 4.28 -6.89 5.72
C MET A 194 3.92 -8.25 5.11
N LEU A 195 2.74 -8.80 5.40
CA LEU A 195 2.29 -10.05 4.78
C LEU A 195 2.22 -9.93 3.25
N TRP A 196 1.63 -8.84 2.76
CA TRP A 196 1.58 -8.54 1.32
C TRP A 196 2.97 -8.52 0.70
N MET A 197 3.96 -7.86 1.32
CA MET A 197 5.34 -7.84 0.83
C MET A 197 6.01 -9.21 0.81
N THR A 198 5.76 -10.05 1.83
CA THR A 198 6.40 -11.37 1.91
C THR A 198 6.02 -12.30 0.75
N GLN A 199 4.93 -12.02 0.04
CA GLN A 199 4.46 -12.89 -1.06
C GLN A 199 5.44 -12.91 -2.24
N PHE A 200 6.15 -11.80 -2.48
CA PHE A 200 6.97 -11.62 -3.68
C PHE A 200 8.28 -12.40 -3.62
N PHE A 201 8.83 -12.56 -2.41
CA PHE A 201 10.09 -13.26 -2.15
C PHE A 201 9.90 -14.27 -1.00
N PRO A 202 9.04 -15.28 -1.18
CA PRO A 202 8.55 -16.13 -0.08
C PRO A 202 9.64 -16.97 0.58
N ASP A 203 10.75 -17.18 -0.11
CA ASP A 203 11.87 -18.03 0.33
C ASP A 203 13.02 -17.23 0.97
N GLU A 204 12.96 -15.90 1.00
CA GLU A 204 13.97 -15.10 1.68
C GLU A 204 13.79 -15.13 3.20
N ASP A 205 14.90 -15.20 3.94
CA ASP A 205 14.89 -15.36 5.40
C ASP A 205 14.02 -14.31 6.12
N TRP A 206 14.10 -13.04 5.69
CA TRP A 206 13.29 -11.98 6.26
C TRP A 206 11.79 -12.21 6.02
N ALA A 207 11.42 -12.67 4.83
CA ALA A 207 10.03 -12.92 4.45
C ALA A 207 9.47 -14.11 5.23
N VAL A 208 10.26 -15.18 5.38
CA VAL A 208 9.88 -16.35 6.20
C VAL A 208 9.65 -15.95 7.66
N ILE A 209 10.59 -15.20 8.25
CA ILE A 209 10.52 -14.76 9.65
C ILE A 209 9.33 -13.82 9.86
N GLN A 210 9.19 -12.80 9.02
CA GLN A 210 8.16 -11.78 9.17
C GLN A 210 6.76 -12.31 8.84
N ARG A 211 6.62 -13.21 7.85
CA ARG A 211 5.33 -13.86 7.56
C ARG A 211 4.80 -14.62 8.78
N ARG A 212 5.64 -15.46 9.39
CA ARG A 212 5.26 -16.21 10.59
C ARG A 212 4.87 -15.27 11.74
N ARG A 213 5.71 -14.27 12.04
CA ARG A 213 5.46 -13.31 13.12
C ARG A 213 4.18 -12.51 12.91
N SER A 214 3.93 -12.06 11.69
CA SER A 214 2.73 -11.30 11.37
C SER A 214 1.47 -12.15 11.52
N LEU A 215 1.47 -13.41 11.05
CA LEU A 215 0.34 -14.33 11.24
C LEU A 215 0.10 -14.62 12.73
N ASP A 216 1.15 -14.88 13.51
CA ASP A 216 1.04 -15.11 14.95
C ASP A 216 0.48 -13.89 15.69
N MET A 217 0.88 -12.68 15.29
CA MET A 217 0.37 -11.45 15.89
C MET A 217 -1.08 -11.18 15.49
N LEU A 218 -1.44 -11.35 14.21
CA LEU A 218 -2.82 -11.23 13.73
C LEU A 218 -3.75 -12.21 14.45
N ASP A 219 -3.27 -13.42 14.77
CA ASP A 219 -4.02 -14.37 15.58
C ASP A 219 -4.33 -13.84 16.99
N ARG A 220 -3.37 -13.14 17.61
CA ARG A 220 -3.53 -12.56 18.95
C ARG A 220 -4.45 -11.34 18.98
N VAL A 221 -4.48 -10.55 17.90
CA VAL A 221 -5.31 -9.33 17.81
C VAL A 221 -6.64 -9.56 17.10
N TRP A 222 -6.99 -10.82 16.78
CA TRP A 222 -8.29 -11.17 16.23
C TRP A 222 -9.41 -11.05 17.26
N MET A 223 -10.44 -10.26 16.94
CA MET A 223 -11.63 -10.08 17.77
C MET A 223 -12.77 -10.95 17.23
N GLN A 224 -13.50 -11.62 18.13
CA GLN A 224 -14.55 -12.58 17.77
C GLN A 224 -15.72 -11.93 17.02
N GLU A 225 -15.88 -10.62 17.15
CA GLU A 225 -16.85 -9.82 16.42
C GLU A 225 -16.56 -9.74 14.92
N GLY A 226 -15.34 -10.10 14.48
CA GLY A 226 -14.97 -10.16 13.07
C GLY A 226 -14.03 -9.05 12.60
N TYR A 227 -13.13 -8.54 13.45
CA TYR A 227 -12.13 -7.55 13.04
C TYR A 227 -10.79 -7.79 13.74
N PHE A 228 -9.71 -7.20 13.22
CA PHE A 228 -8.42 -7.13 13.90
C PHE A 228 -8.30 -5.81 14.67
N ALA A 229 -7.95 -5.90 15.94
CA ALA A 229 -7.66 -4.74 16.76
C ALA A 229 -6.41 -4.00 16.27
N ARG A 230 -6.39 -2.68 16.49
CA ARG A 230 -5.31 -1.79 16.04
C ARG A 230 -3.95 -2.20 16.60
N GLU A 231 -3.91 -2.55 17.88
CA GLU A 231 -2.74 -2.97 18.64
C GLU A 231 -3.18 -3.96 19.73
N PRO A 232 -2.29 -4.84 20.24
CA PRO A 232 -2.62 -5.78 21.32
C PRO A 232 -3.18 -5.13 22.59
N TYR A 233 -2.73 -3.92 22.91
CA TYR A 233 -3.18 -3.15 24.08
C TYR A 233 -4.37 -2.21 23.79
N LEU A 234 -4.88 -2.19 22.55
CA LEU A 234 -6.04 -1.41 22.11
C LEU A 234 -7.11 -2.32 21.47
N PRO A 235 -7.64 -3.33 22.19
CA PRO A 235 -8.48 -4.38 21.61
C PRO A 235 -9.78 -3.86 20.98
N HIS A 236 -10.25 -2.67 21.38
CA HIS A 236 -11.49 -2.08 20.87
C HIS A 236 -11.28 -1.02 19.79
N VAL A 237 -10.02 -0.64 19.52
CA VAL A 237 -9.70 0.31 18.45
C VAL A 237 -9.60 -0.46 17.15
N ARG A 238 -10.34 -0.02 16.14
CA ARG A 238 -10.41 -0.66 14.83
C ARG A 238 -10.57 0.39 13.76
N ILE A 239 -9.79 0.25 12.70
CA ILE A 239 -9.77 1.20 11.58
C ILE A 239 -10.04 0.40 10.31
N ALA A 240 -11.10 0.79 9.58
CA ALA A 240 -11.59 0.02 8.45
C ALA A 240 -10.53 -0.16 7.34
N PHE A 241 -9.92 0.93 6.88
CA PHE A 241 -8.89 0.84 5.83
C PHE A 241 -7.67 0.00 6.25
N ALA A 242 -7.30 0.05 7.54
CA ALA A 242 -6.20 -0.74 8.09
C ALA A 242 -6.51 -2.24 8.08
N ASN A 243 -7.74 -2.59 8.48
CA ASN A 243 -8.25 -3.95 8.45
C ASN A 243 -8.39 -4.49 7.02
N TYR A 244 -8.81 -3.67 6.05
CA TYR A 244 -8.77 -4.05 4.65
C TYR A 244 -7.33 -4.28 4.15
N GLY A 245 -6.34 -3.55 4.65
CA GLY A 245 -4.92 -3.84 4.42
C GLY A 245 -4.49 -5.21 4.97
N VAL A 246 -4.98 -5.58 6.16
CA VAL A 246 -4.80 -6.94 6.71
C VAL A 246 -5.42 -7.98 5.80
N SER A 247 -6.65 -7.76 5.32
CA SER A 247 -7.32 -8.67 4.39
C SER A 247 -6.50 -8.89 3.11
N VAL A 248 -5.98 -7.83 2.48
CA VAL A 248 -5.09 -7.96 1.31
C VAL A 248 -3.86 -8.80 1.64
N GLY A 249 -3.20 -8.54 2.78
CA GLY A 249 -2.04 -9.31 3.22
C GLY A 249 -2.33 -10.79 3.47
N LEU A 250 -3.43 -11.12 4.14
CA LEU A 250 -3.87 -12.49 4.39
C LEU A 250 -4.18 -13.23 3.08
N GLN A 251 -4.84 -12.57 2.14
CA GLN A 251 -5.13 -13.14 0.83
C GLN A 251 -3.85 -13.38 0.00
N ALA A 252 -2.87 -12.48 0.10
CA ALA A 252 -1.57 -12.61 -0.59
C ALA A 252 -0.79 -13.86 -0.16
N VAL A 253 -0.85 -14.21 1.13
CA VAL A 253 -0.18 -15.42 1.66
C VAL A 253 -1.11 -16.61 1.82
N VAL A 254 -2.37 -16.51 1.34
CA VAL A 254 -3.39 -17.56 1.39
C VAL A 254 -3.62 -18.07 2.82
N ALA A 255 -3.78 -17.14 3.77
CA ALA A 255 -3.97 -17.45 5.19
C ALA A 255 -5.32 -16.95 5.71
N MET A 256 -5.88 -17.67 6.69
CA MET A 256 -7.06 -17.28 7.46
C MET A 256 -8.27 -16.82 6.59
N PRO A 257 -8.70 -17.59 5.56
CA PRO A 257 -9.78 -17.17 4.66
C PRO A 257 -11.09 -16.84 5.40
N ASP A 258 -11.45 -17.61 6.42
CA ASP A 258 -12.65 -17.35 7.23
C ASP A 258 -12.60 -15.98 7.93
N ARG A 259 -11.40 -15.51 8.32
CA ARG A 259 -11.21 -14.18 8.92
C ARG A 259 -11.26 -13.07 7.88
N VAL A 260 -10.83 -13.32 6.66
CA VAL A 260 -11.00 -12.40 5.53
C VAL A 260 -12.50 -12.18 5.28
N ASP A 261 -13.29 -13.26 5.23
CA ASP A 261 -14.74 -13.17 5.01
C ASP A 261 -15.44 -12.46 6.17
N ALA A 262 -15.13 -12.83 7.42
CA ALA A 262 -15.70 -12.21 8.61
C ALA A 262 -15.35 -10.71 8.71
N LEU A 263 -14.12 -10.33 8.34
CA LEU A 263 -13.68 -8.95 8.31
C LEU A 263 -14.44 -8.10 7.31
N ASN A 264 -14.59 -8.56 6.07
CA ASN A 264 -15.36 -7.83 5.07
C ASN A 264 -16.82 -7.69 5.51
N ALA A 265 -17.44 -8.77 6.01
CA ALA A 265 -18.80 -8.75 6.51
C ALA A 265 -19.00 -7.79 7.70
N TYR A 266 -18.00 -7.67 8.59
CA TYR A 266 -18.02 -6.71 9.69
C TYR A 266 -18.01 -5.26 9.17
N PHE A 267 -17.05 -4.94 8.29
CA PHE A 267 -16.86 -3.57 7.83
C PHE A 267 -17.86 -3.09 6.78
N ASP A 268 -18.63 -4.00 6.16
CA ASP A 268 -19.80 -3.62 5.35
C ASP A 268 -20.85 -2.86 6.16
N ARG A 269 -21.02 -3.25 7.43
CA ARG A 269 -22.05 -2.71 8.34
C ARG A 269 -21.49 -1.68 9.32
N TYR A 270 -20.23 -1.82 9.70
CA TYR A 270 -19.59 -0.91 10.64
C TYR A 270 -19.52 0.51 10.09
N ARG A 271 -19.73 1.48 10.98
CA ARG A 271 -19.51 2.91 10.73
C ARG A 271 -18.69 3.45 11.90
N SER A 272 -17.62 4.19 11.61
CA SER A 272 -16.78 4.80 12.65
C SER A 272 -17.45 6.00 13.31
N GLY A 273 -18.37 6.67 12.62
CA GLY A 273 -18.99 7.91 13.07
C GLY A 273 -18.08 9.13 12.93
N ASP A 274 -16.97 9.00 12.21
CA ASP A 274 -16.00 10.06 11.94
C ASP A 274 -15.74 10.22 10.43
N GLU A 275 -14.72 11.00 10.06
CA GLU A 275 -14.38 11.27 8.66
C GLU A 275 -14.05 10.02 7.83
N TYR A 276 -13.59 8.93 8.46
CA TYR A 276 -13.21 7.71 7.75
C TYR A 276 -14.39 7.01 7.08
N ASP A 277 -15.63 7.28 7.51
CA ASP A 277 -16.83 6.75 6.85
C ASP A 277 -17.02 7.27 5.43
N ARG A 278 -16.48 8.46 5.12
CA ARG A 278 -16.50 9.04 3.76
C ARG A 278 -15.13 9.22 3.12
N ALA A 279 -14.04 8.99 3.87
CA ALA A 279 -12.69 9.08 3.34
C ALA A 279 -12.47 8.08 2.19
N ALA A 280 -11.95 8.55 1.07
CA ALA A 280 -11.70 7.74 -0.12
C ALA A 280 -10.83 6.49 0.17
N ILE A 281 -9.84 6.64 1.06
CA ILE A 281 -8.94 5.54 1.45
C ILE A 281 -9.70 4.31 1.96
N THR A 282 -10.74 4.50 2.79
CA THR A 282 -11.54 3.40 3.35
C THR A 282 -12.20 2.58 2.26
N HIS A 283 -12.82 3.24 1.29
CA HIS A 283 -13.62 2.58 0.26
C HIS A 283 -12.77 2.01 -0.87
N VAL A 284 -11.65 2.65 -1.21
CA VAL A 284 -10.68 2.10 -2.17
C VAL A 284 -10.01 0.86 -1.58
N MET A 285 -9.64 0.88 -0.29
CA MET A 285 -9.10 -0.31 0.39
C MET A 285 -10.15 -1.42 0.50
N ALA A 286 -11.42 -1.09 0.76
CA ALA A 286 -12.51 -2.07 0.72
C ALA A 286 -12.60 -2.76 -0.65
N CYS A 287 -12.56 -2.00 -1.75
CA CYS A 287 -12.55 -2.58 -3.09
C CYS A 287 -11.37 -3.54 -3.31
N ASN A 288 -10.17 -3.16 -2.88
CA ASN A 288 -8.99 -4.02 -2.95
C ASN A 288 -9.08 -5.26 -2.04
N SER A 289 -9.83 -5.20 -0.93
CA SER A 289 -10.11 -6.37 -0.11
C SER A 289 -11.05 -7.36 -0.80
N HIS A 290 -12.10 -6.88 -1.46
CA HIS A 290 -13.08 -7.70 -2.20
C HIS A 290 -12.55 -8.23 -3.55
N PHE A 291 -11.60 -7.50 -4.15
CA PHE A 291 -10.94 -7.87 -5.39
C PHE A 291 -9.49 -7.36 -5.39
N PRO A 292 -8.55 -8.11 -4.78
CA PRO A 292 -7.15 -7.68 -4.68
C PRO A 292 -6.44 -7.74 -6.04
N GLY A 293 -6.91 -8.56 -6.98
CA GLY A 293 -6.47 -8.52 -8.38
C GLY A 293 -4.94 -8.59 -8.56
N LEU A 294 -4.36 -7.55 -9.15
CA LEU A 294 -2.94 -7.43 -9.41
C LEU A 294 -2.09 -7.27 -8.15
N LEU A 295 -2.66 -6.91 -6.99
CA LEU A 295 -1.93 -6.89 -5.70
C LEU A 295 -1.39 -8.27 -5.30
N LEU A 296 -1.92 -9.35 -5.88
CA LEU A 296 -1.52 -10.72 -5.59
C LEU A 296 -0.61 -11.35 -6.67
N ARG A 297 0.05 -10.52 -7.49
CA ARG A 297 0.82 -10.96 -8.66
C ARG A 297 2.17 -10.29 -8.80
#